data_AF-A2ZAB5-F1
#
_entry.id   AF-A2ZAB5-F1
#
_cell.length_a   1.000
_cell.length_b   1.000
_cell.length_c   1.000
_cell.angle_alpha   90.00
_cell.angle_beta   90.00
_cell.angle_gamma   90.00
#
_symmetry.space_group_name_H-M   'P 1'
#
loop_
_entity.id
_entity.type
_entity.pdbx_description
1 polymer ?
#
loop_
_entity_poly.entity_id
_entity_poly.type
_entity_poly.pdbx_seq_one_letter_code
_entity_poly.pdbx_strand_id
1 'polypeptide(L)'
;MEERYEALKELGAGNFGVARLVRDKRSKELVAVKYIERGKKIDENVQREIINHRSLRHPNIIRFKEVCLTPTHLAIVMEYAAGGELFEQICTAGRFSEDEARYFFQQLISGVSYCHSLEICHRDLKLENTLLDGSPTPRVKICDFGYSKSALLHSKPKSTVGTPAYIAPEVLSRKEYDGKVADVWSCGVTLYVMLVGSYPFEDPGDPRNFRKTISRILGVQYSIPDYVRVSSDCRRLLSQIFVADPSKRITIPEIKKHTWFLKNLPKEISEREKADYKDTDAAPPTQAVEEIMRIIQEAKVPGDMAAADPALLAELAELKSDDEEEAADEYDTY
;
A
#
# COMPACT_ATOMS: atom_id res chain seq x y z
N MET A 1 4.22 3.02 26.07
CA MET A 1 4.46 2.16 24.89
C MET A 1 5.24 0.89 25.29
N GLU A 2 6.45 1.02 25.82
CA GLU A 2 7.33 -0.11 26.21
C GLU A 2 6.73 -1.07 27.24
N GLU A 3 5.89 -0.59 28.17
CA GLU A 3 5.20 -1.46 29.12
C GLU A 3 4.22 -2.44 28.45
N ARG A 4 3.67 -2.05 27.30
CA ARG A 4 2.66 -2.83 26.58
C ARG A 4 3.22 -3.57 25.37
N TYR A 5 4.19 -3.00 24.67
CA TYR A 5 4.72 -3.57 23.44
C TYR A 5 6.21 -3.83 23.55
N GLU A 6 6.61 -5.01 23.10
CA GLU A 6 8.00 -5.44 22.98
C GLU A 6 8.43 -5.31 21.52
N ALA A 7 9.43 -4.47 21.24
CA ALA A 7 9.99 -4.36 19.90
C ALA A 7 10.73 -5.66 19.50
N LEU A 8 10.51 -6.12 18.27
CA LEU A 8 11.09 -7.37 17.78
C LEU A 8 12.03 -7.16 16.59
N LYS A 9 11.58 -6.44 15.57
CA LYS A 9 12.33 -6.24 14.31
C LYS A 9 11.86 -4.98 13.61
N GLU A 10 12.75 -4.31 12.90
CA GLU A 10 12.36 -3.30 11.92
C GLU A 10 11.73 -3.94 10.66
N LEU A 11 10.66 -3.34 10.15
CA LEU A 11 9.97 -3.77 8.92
C LEU A 11 10.37 -2.92 7.72
N GLY A 12 10.66 -1.62 7.93
CA GLY A 12 11.14 -0.70 6.90
C GLY A 12 11.07 0.75 7.36
N ALA A 13 11.69 1.64 6.58
CA ALA A 13 11.70 3.08 6.82
C ALA A 13 11.14 3.84 5.60
N GLY A 14 10.50 4.98 5.84
CA GLY A 14 10.04 5.90 4.79
C GLY A 14 9.91 7.32 5.32
N ASN A 15 9.48 8.27 4.48
CA ASN A 15 9.53 9.70 4.81
C ASN A 15 8.75 10.12 6.08
N PHE A 16 7.78 9.30 6.51
CA PHE A 16 6.97 9.56 7.70
C PHE A 16 7.41 8.69 8.90
N GLY A 17 8.57 8.04 8.80
CA GLY A 17 9.24 7.33 9.87
C GLY A 17 9.35 5.82 9.66
N VAL A 18 9.79 5.15 10.73
CA VAL A 18 10.13 3.72 10.75
C VAL A 18 8.91 2.89 11.14
N ALA A 19 8.69 1.78 10.44
CA ALA A 19 7.75 0.74 10.79
C ALA A 19 8.48 -0.38 11.55
N ARG A 20 8.00 -0.73 12.74
CA ARG A 20 8.56 -1.81 13.55
C ARG A 20 7.53 -2.91 13.81
N LEU A 21 7.97 -4.16 13.75
CA LEU A 21 7.25 -5.30 14.29
C LEU A 21 7.42 -5.30 15.80
N VAL A 22 6.29 -5.31 16.50
CA VAL A 22 6.25 -5.41 17.96
C VAL A 22 5.29 -6.51 18.39
N ARG A 23 5.45 -7.00 19.61
CA ARG A 23 4.53 -7.94 20.25
C ARG A 23 3.76 -7.24 21.36
N ASP A 24 2.44 -7.31 21.32
CA ASP A 24 1.63 -6.90 22.48
C ASP A 24 1.89 -7.89 23.62
N LYS A 25 2.43 -7.39 24.75
CA LYS A 25 2.81 -8.21 25.89
C LYS A 25 1.61 -8.89 26.57
N ARG A 26 0.41 -8.31 26.44
CA ARG A 26 -0.85 -8.82 27.02
C ARG A 26 -1.49 -9.86 26.11
N SER A 27 -1.76 -9.53 24.84
CA SER A 27 -2.44 -10.44 23.91
C SER A 27 -1.50 -11.45 23.22
N LYS A 28 -0.17 -11.23 23.32
CA LYS A 28 0.89 -11.95 22.58
C LYS A 28 0.82 -11.80 21.06
N GLU A 29 -0.08 -10.96 20.57
CA GLU A 29 -0.31 -10.70 19.15
C GLU A 29 0.84 -9.87 18.56
N LEU A 30 1.22 -10.19 17.34
CA LEU A 30 2.18 -9.40 16.56
C LEU A 30 1.46 -8.24 15.87
N VAL A 31 2.03 -7.04 15.97
CA VAL A 31 1.49 -5.83 15.36
C VAL A 31 2.60 -5.01 14.73
N ALA A 32 2.26 -4.24 13.70
CA ALA A 32 3.17 -3.26 13.12
C ALA A 32 2.92 -1.90 13.77
N VAL A 33 3.99 -1.15 14.07
CA VAL A 33 3.91 0.20 14.63
C VAL A 33 4.68 1.14 13.74
N LYS A 34 3.99 2.16 13.21
CA LYS A 34 4.61 3.27 12.49
C LYS A 34 4.81 4.44 13.44
N TYR A 35 6.02 4.98 13.50
CA TYR A 35 6.36 6.11 14.37
C TYR A 35 6.49 7.39 13.56
N ILE A 36 5.73 8.42 13.91
CA ILE A 36 5.85 9.77 13.33
C ILE A 36 6.40 10.70 14.40
N GLU A 37 7.49 11.40 14.13
CA GLU A 37 8.11 12.35 15.06
C GLU A 37 7.09 13.43 15.48
N ARG A 38 7.01 13.70 16.78
CA ARG A 38 6.11 14.72 17.34
C ARG A 38 6.48 16.12 16.82
N GLY A 39 5.49 16.99 16.73
CA GLY A 39 5.67 18.36 16.28
C GLY A 39 5.05 18.63 14.92
N LYS A 40 5.78 19.36 14.06
CA LYS A 40 5.26 19.91 12.79
C LYS A 40 4.81 18.85 11.77
N LYS A 41 5.36 17.63 11.84
CA LYS A 41 4.96 16.52 10.97
C LYS A 41 3.55 16.00 11.28
N ILE A 42 3.03 16.25 12.49
CA ILE A 42 1.67 15.88 12.89
C ILE A 42 0.70 16.98 12.42
N ASP A 43 0.36 16.95 11.14
CA ASP A 43 -0.54 17.92 10.52
C ASP A 43 -1.99 17.41 10.41
N GLU A 44 -2.84 18.19 9.75
CA GLU A 44 -4.23 17.81 9.50
C GLU A 44 -4.38 16.61 8.55
N ASN A 45 -3.37 16.34 7.71
CA ASN A 45 -3.39 15.20 6.80
C ASN A 45 -3.17 13.90 7.59
N VAL A 46 -2.16 13.88 8.47
CA VAL A 46 -1.93 12.76 9.41
C VAL A 46 -3.19 12.49 10.22
N GLN A 47 -3.83 13.54 10.76
CA GLN A 47 -5.07 13.38 11.51
C GLN A 47 -6.18 12.74 10.66
N ARG A 48 -6.41 13.26 9.45
CA ARG A 48 -7.44 12.75 8.53
C ARG A 48 -7.16 11.29 8.16
N GLU A 49 -5.91 10.94 7.92
CA GLU A 49 -5.49 9.59 7.56
C GLU A 49 -5.69 8.59 8.69
N ILE A 50 -5.36 8.94 9.94
CA ILE A 50 -5.63 8.08 11.11
C ILE A 50 -7.14 7.82 11.25
N ILE A 51 -7.96 8.86 11.13
CA ILE A 51 -9.42 8.73 11.25
C ILE A 51 -10.00 7.90 10.10
N ASN A 52 -9.55 8.13 8.87
CA ASN A 52 -9.95 7.33 7.72
C ASN A 52 -9.53 5.86 7.90
N HIS A 53 -8.28 5.60 8.26
CA HIS A 53 -7.76 4.25 8.47
C HIS A 53 -8.52 3.50 9.58
N ARG A 54 -8.87 4.18 10.67
CA ARG A 54 -9.74 3.63 11.73
C ARG A 54 -11.10 3.18 11.21
N SER A 55 -11.68 3.91 10.27
CA SER A 55 -12.99 3.59 9.70
C SER A 55 -12.95 2.36 8.78
N LEU A 56 -11.78 2.00 8.26
CA LEU A 56 -11.61 0.90 7.32
C LEU A 56 -11.60 -0.46 8.02
N ARG A 57 -12.67 -1.22 7.80
CA ARG A 57 -12.88 -2.54 8.40
C ARG A 57 -13.20 -3.54 7.30
N HIS A 58 -12.13 -4.06 6.69
CA HIS A 58 -12.23 -5.02 5.60
C HIS A 58 -11.11 -6.06 5.71
N PRO A 59 -11.36 -7.36 5.42
CA PRO A 59 -10.37 -8.42 5.54
C PRO A 59 -9.16 -8.19 4.64
N ASN A 60 -9.35 -7.49 3.51
CA ASN A 60 -8.29 -7.18 2.56
C ASN A 60 -7.63 -5.81 2.74
N ILE A 61 -7.82 -5.17 3.90
CA ILE A 61 -7.16 -3.92 4.29
C ILE A 61 -6.49 -4.15 5.63
N ILE A 62 -5.26 -3.65 5.81
CA ILE A 62 -4.59 -3.66 7.10
C ILE A 62 -5.44 -2.92 8.11
N ARG A 63 -5.82 -3.59 9.21
CA ARG A 63 -6.66 -2.98 10.23
C ARG A 63 -5.89 -2.01 11.12
N PHE A 64 -6.41 -0.79 11.29
CA PHE A 64 -5.99 0.12 12.35
C PHE A 64 -6.36 -0.45 13.73
N LYS A 65 -5.46 -0.36 14.70
CA LYS A 65 -5.75 -0.78 16.09
C LYS A 65 -5.91 0.41 17.01
N GLU A 66 -4.86 1.21 17.17
CA GLU A 66 -4.84 2.33 18.11
C GLU A 66 -3.70 3.29 17.78
N VAL A 67 -3.74 4.47 18.39
CA VAL A 67 -2.59 5.37 18.48
C VAL A 67 -2.10 5.48 19.92
N CYS A 68 -0.79 5.52 20.07
CA CYS A 68 -0.10 5.70 21.33
C CYS A 68 0.80 6.93 21.23
N LEU A 69 0.87 7.73 22.29
CA LEU A 69 1.87 8.79 22.40
C LEU A 69 3.12 8.25 23.09
N THR A 70 4.29 8.58 22.55
CA THR A 70 5.58 8.41 23.22
C THR A 70 6.19 9.77 23.54
N PRO A 71 7.27 9.85 24.34
CA PRO A 71 7.97 11.10 24.59
C PRO A 71 8.36 11.82 23.29
N THR A 72 8.72 11.09 22.22
CA THR A 72 9.26 11.65 20.97
C THR A 72 8.40 11.45 19.73
N HIS A 73 7.47 10.48 19.71
CA HIS A 73 6.73 10.08 18.52
C HIS A 73 5.23 9.86 18.79
N LEU A 74 4.42 10.02 17.75
CA LEU A 74 3.11 9.40 17.62
C LEU A 74 3.29 8.00 17.05
N ALA A 75 2.92 6.97 17.82
CA ALA A 75 3.00 5.58 17.42
C ALA A 75 1.61 5.10 16.92
N ILE A 76 1.53 4.73 15.65
CA ILE A 76 0.31 4.21 15.01
C ILE A 76 0.41 2.69 14.97
N VAL A 77 -0.42 2.00 15.75
CA VAL A 77 -0.45 0.54 15.86
C VAL A 77 -1.46 -0.05 14.89
N MET A 78 -1.03 -1.02 14.09
CA MET A 78 -1.85 -1.65 13.04
C MET A 78 -1.62 -3.16 12.96
N GLU A 79 -2.52 -3.86 12.28
CA GLU A 79 -2.38 -5.28 11.95
C GLU A 79 -1.04 -5.54 11.25
N TYR A 80 -0.38 -6.63 11.63
CA TYR A 80 0.82 -7.11 10.95
C TYR A 80 0.46 -8.19 9.93
N ALA A 81 0.88 -8.00 8.69
CA ALA A 81 0.75 -8.97 7.61
C ALA A 81 2.05 -9.78 7.47
N ALA A 82 2.06 -10.98 8.04
CA ALA A 82 3.25 -11.82 8.17
C ALA A 82 3.69 -12.52 6.87
N GLY A 83 2.89 -12.49 5.81
CA GLY A 83 3.19 -13.12 4.52
C GLY A 83 4.11 -12.30 3.62
N GLY A 84 4.52 -11.11 4.04
CA GLY A 84 5.39 -10.23 3.27
C GLY A 84 4.65 -9.53 2.13
N GLU A 85 5.41 -9.03 1.15
CA GLU A 85 4.88 -8.31 0.00
C GLU A 85 4.39 -9.29 -1.08
N LEU A 86 3.29 -8.95 -1.75
CA LEU A 86 2.80 -9.71 -2.91
C LEU A 86 3.87 -9.77 -4.02
N PHE A 87 4.66 -8.70 -4.17
CA PHE A 87 5.73 -8.62 -5.15
C PHE A 87 6.80 -9.69 -4.93
N GLU A 88 7.26 -9.89 -3.70
CA GLU A 88 8.25 -10.93 -3.35
C GLU A 88 7.73 -12.33 -3.70
N GLN A 89 6.44 -12.58 -3.48
CA GLN A 89 5.83 -13.85 -3.84
C GLN A 89 5.80 -14.07 -5.37
N ILE A 90 5.51 -13.01 -6.14
CA ILE A 90 5.58 -13.05 -7.61
C ILE A 90 7.02 -13.31 -8.07
N CYS A 91 8.00 -12.58 -7.54
CA CYS A 91 9.41 -12.75 -7.88
C CYS A 91 9.90 -14.18 -7.59
N THR A 92 9.48 -14.75 -6.45
CA THR A 92 9.83 -16.13 -6.08
C THR A 92 9.22 -17.16 -7.02
N ALA A 93 7.97 -16.96 -7.44
CA ALA A 93 7.29 -17.83 -8.40
C ALA A 93 7.71 -17.58 -9.87
N GLY A 94 8.37 -16.45 -10.14
CA GLY A 94 8.60 -15.89 -11.47
C GLY A 94 7.33 -15.23 -12.04
N ARG A 95 6.22 -15.97 -12.07
CA ARG A 95 4.87 -15.49 -12.41
C ARG A 95 3.83 -16.45 -11.84
N PHE A 96 2.61 -15.97 -11.64
CA PHE A 96 1.49 -16.80 -11.22
C PHE A 96 0.76 -17.43 -12.41
N SER A 97 0.06 -18.53 -12.13
CA SER A 97 -0.97 -19.02 -13.03
C SER A 97 -2.14 -18.02 -13.10
N GLU A 98 -2.95 -18.11 -14.15
CA GLU A 98 -4.13 -17.24 -14.29
C GLU A 98 -5.14 -17.45 -13.14
N ASP A 99 -5.23 -18.66 -12.60
CA ASP A 99 -6.13 -18.96 -11.48
C ASP A 99 -5.62 -18.37 -10.15
N GLU A 100 -4.31 -18.44 -9.88
CA GLU A 100 -3.70 -17.77 -8.72
C GLU A 100 -3.77 -16.24 -8.83
N ALA A 101 -3.45 -15.68 -9.98
CA ALA A 101 -3.55 -14.23 -10.23
C ALA A 101 -4.99 -13.75 -10.04
N ARG A 102 -5.99 -14.54 -10.46
CA ARG A 102 -7.41 -14.24 -10.21
C ARG A 102 -7.76 -14.23 -8.73
N TYR A 103 -7.28 -15.22 -7.98
CA TYR A 103 -7.54 -15.31 -6.54
C TYR A 103 -7.07 -14.05 -5.79
N PHE A 104 -5.85 -13.56 -6.07
CA PHE A 104 -5.36 -12.31 -5.47
C PHE A 104 -6.06 -11.07 -6.03
N PHE A 105 -6.33 -11.04 -7.34
CA PHE A 105 -7.02 -9.90 -7.97
C PHE A 105 -8.45 -9.71 -7.45
N GLN A 106 -9.19 -10.80 -7.20
CA GLN A 106 -10.51 -10.74 -6.58
C GLN A 106 -10.48 -10.08 -5.21
N GLN A 107 -9.47 -10.40 -4.40
CA GLN A 107 -9.28 -9.80 -3.08
C GLN A 107 -8.83 -8.34 -3.15
N LEU A 108 -7.93 -8.00 -4.09
CA LEU A 108 -7.52 -6.63 -4.35
C LEU A 108 -8.72 -5.76 -4.72
N ILE A 109 -9.51 -6.17 -5.71
CA ILE A 109 -10.72 -5.45 -6.14
C ILE A 109 -11.75 -5.36 -5.01
N SER A 110 -11.90 -6.40 -4.18
CA SER A 110 -12.78 -6.37 -3.01
C SER A 110 -12.37 -5.26 -2.04
N GLY A 111 -11.07 -5.17 -1.70
CA GLY A 111 -10.53 -4.12 -0.84
C GLY A 111 -10.64 -2.71 -1.44
N VAL A 112 -10.30 -2.55 -2.72
CA VAL A 112 -10.38 -1.26 -3.42
C VAL A 112 -11.84 -0.80 -3.56
N SER A 113 -12.76 -1.71 -3.90
CA SER A 113 -14.20 -1.43 -3.97
C SER A 113 -14.74 -0.93 -2.64
N TYR A 114 -14.25 -1.48 -1.52
CA TYR A 114 -14.64 -1.03 -0.18
C TYR A 114 -14.09 0.37 0.16
N CYS A 115 -12.83 0.65 -0.17
CA CYS A 115 -12.29 2.00 -0.02
C CYS A 115 -13.12 3.00 -0.83
N HIS A 116 -13.43 2.67 -2.09
CA HIS A 116 -14.20 3.53 -2.99
C HIS A 116 -15.62 3.79 -2.51
N SER A 117 -16.26 2.84 -1.82
CA SER A 117 -17.62 3.03 -1.26
C SER A 117 -17.64 3.96 -0.04
N LEU A 118 -16.49 4.17 0.61
CA LEU A 118 -16.29 5.14 1.68
C LEU A 118 -15.75 6.49 1.18
N GLU A 119 -15.79 6.73 -0.14
CA GLU A 119 -15.21 7.90 -0.81
C GLU A 119 -13.70 8.08 -0.57
N ILE A 120 -13.01 6.99 -0.20
CA ILE A 120 -11.56 6.95 -0.07
C ILE A 120 -11.00 6.34 -1.37
N CYS A 121 -10.41 7.18 -2.21
CA CYS A 121 -9.48 6.70 -3.24
C CYS A 121 -8.10 6.54 -2.61
N HIS A 122 -7.39 5.46 -2.91
CA HIS A 122 -6.09 5.19 -2.31
C HIS A 122 -5.02 6.12 -2.87
N ARG A 123 -5.09 6.43 -4.18
CA ARG A 123 -4.17 7.30 -4.93
C ARG A 123 -2.71 6.83 -5.02
N ASP A 124 -2.34 5.79 -4.27
CA ASP A 124 -1.01 5.19 -4.26
C ASP A 124 -1.07 3.65 -4.18
N LEU A 125 -2.05 3.03 -4.85
CA LEU A 125 -2.05 1.58 -5.00
C LEU A 125 -0.83 1.16 -5.83
N LYS A 126 0.09 0.46 -5.16
CA LYS A 126 1.28 -0.19 -5.75
C LYS A 126 1.41 -1.59 -5.17
N LEU A 127 2.17 -2.45 -5.84
CA LEU A 127 2.46 -3.80 -5.33
C LEU A 127 3.18 -3.77 -3.97
N GLU A 128 4.04 -2.79 -3.74
CA GLU A 128 4.73 -2.54 -2.46
C GLU A 128 3.74 -2.29 -1.31
N ASN A 129 2.60 -1.66 -1.63
CA ASN A 129 1.50 -1.37 -0.72
C ASN A 129 0.47 -2.53 -0.64
N THR A 130 0.78 -3.68 -1.23
CA THR A 130 -0.07 -4.88 -1.25
C THR A 130 0.64 -6.03 -0.54
N LEU A 131 0.32 -6.21 0.74
CA LEU A 131 0.90 -7.26 1.58
C LEU A 131 0.07 -8.54 1.55
N LEU A 132 0.61 -9.59 2.16
CA LEU A 132 -0.06 -10.87 2.36
C LEU A 132 -0.12 -11.21 3.85
N ASP A 133 -1.24 -11.78 4.30
CA ASP A 133 -1.27 -12.39 5.62
C ASP A 133 -0.42 -13.68 5.66
N GLY A 134 -0.07 -14.11 6.87
CA GLY A 134 0.72 -15.34 7.07
C GLY A 134 -0.12 -16.62 7.07
N SER A 135 -1.34 -16.60 6.54
CA SER A 135 -2.21 -17.77 6.55
C SER A 135 -1.76 -18.81 5.51
N PRO A 136 -2.12 -20.10 5.66
CA PRO A 136 -1.82 -21.13 4.66
C PRO A 136 -2.40 -20.83 3.26
N THR A 137 -3.45 -20.00 3.20
CA THR A 137 -4.06 -19.51 1.97
C THR A 137 -3.99 -17.98 1.97
N PRO A 138 -2.84 -17.39 1.62
CA PRO A 138 -2.56 -15.99 1.89
C PRO A 138 -3.66 -15.05 1.41
N ARG A 139 -4.06 -14.11 2.26
CA ARG A 139 -5.01 -13.05 1.90
C ARG A 139 -4.29 -11.76 1.58
N VAL A 140 -4.77 -11.05 0.57
CA VAL A 140 -4.29 -9.70 0.24
C VAL A 140 -4.59 -8.77 1.41
N LYS A 141 -3.64 -7.91 1.76
CA LYS A 141 -3.73 -6.88 2.78
C LYS A 141 -3.21 -5.55 2.21
N ILE A 142 -4.12 -4.71 1.74
CA ILE A 142 -3.78 -3.37 1.24
C ILE A 142 -3.33 -2.51 2.43
N CYS A 143 -2.17 -1.89 2.31
CA CYS A 143 -1.59 -0.99 3.31
C CYS A 143 -1.30 0.39 2.70
N ASP A 144 -1.03 1.38 3.57
CA ASP A 144 -0.62 2.76 3.24
C ASP A 144 -1.70 3.74 2.74
N PHE A 145 -2.43 4.33 3.69
CA PHE A 145 -3.23 5.54 3.45
C PHE A 145 -2.39 6.79 3.76
N GLY A 146 -1.59 7.25 2.77
CA GLY A 146 -1.20 8.65 2.62
C GLY A 146 0.07 9.16 3.34
N TYR A 147 0.78 8.32 4.08
CA TYR A 147 2.01 8.72 4.79
C TYR A 147 3.28 8.53 3.96
N SER A 148 3.25 8.89 2.68
CA SER A 148 4.36 8.63 1.74
C SER A 148 4.39 9.62 0.56
N LYS A 149 4.44 10.92 0.86
CA LYS A 149 5.09 11.88 -0.04
C LYS A 149 6.59 11.94 0.25
N SER A 150 7.41 11.10 -0.40
CA SER A 150 8.78 11.47 -0.79
C SER A 150 9.31 10.55 -1.89
N ALA A 151 10.17 11.14 -2.69
CA ALA A 151 10.96 10.51 -3.72
C ALA A 151 11.89 9.42 -3.14
N LEU A 152 12.29 8.52 -4.02
CA LEU A 152 13.56 7.78 -3.95
C LEU A 152 13.75 6.86 -2.72
N LEU A 153 13.14 5.67 -2.78
CA LEU A 153 13.55 4.47 -2.03
C LEU A 153 15.04 4.19 -2.34
N HIS A 154 15.95 4.65 -1.48
CA HIS A 154 17.23 3.99 -1.26
C HIS A 154 17.03 2.63 -0.61
N SER A 155 16.35 1.74 -1.32
CA SER A 155 16.54 0.32 -1.18
C SER A 155 17.73 -0.05 -2.06
N LYS A 156 18.75 -0.70 -1.48
CA LYS A 156 19.91 -1.29 -2.19
C LYS A 156 19.54 -1.66 -3.63
N PRO A 157 20.32 -1.31 -4.67
CA PRO A 157 19.91 -1.13 -6.08
C PRO A 157 19.27 -2.34 -6.81
N LYS A 158 18.19 -2.89 -6.26
CA LYS A 158 17.43 -4.04 -6.73
C LYS A 158 15.91 -3.90 -6.54
N SER A 159 15.41 -2.91 -5.81
CA SER A 159 13.99 -2.58 -5.76
C SER A 159 13.75 -1.14 -6.24
N THR A 160 13.01 -1.07 -7.34
CA THR A 160 12.50 0.12 -8.01
C THR A 160 11.78 1.04 -7.04
N VAL A 161 12.34 2.20 -6.77
CA VAL A 161 11.55 3.30 -6.26
C VAL A 161 10.40 3.59 -7.22
N GLY A 162 9.17 3.34 -6.76
CA GLY A 162 7.94 3.86 -7.36
C GLY A 162 7.86 3.64 -8.86
N THR A 163 7.81 2.37 -9.29
CA THR A 163 7.73 2.02 -10.70
C THR A 163 6.66 2.85 -11.42
N PRO A 164 7.00 3.71 -12.39
CA PRO A 164 6.05 4.63 -13.01
C PRO A 164 4.92 3.91 -13.75
N ALA A 165 5.04 2.60 -13.99
CA ALA A 165 3.98 1.77 -14.57
C ALA A 165 2.65 1.89 -13.81
N TYR A 166 2.67 2.09 -12.48
CA TYR A 166 1.45 2.30 -11.67
C TYR A 166 0.77 3.65 -11.92
N ILE A 167 1.49 4.62 -12.48
CA ILE A 167 0.97 5.96 -12.69
C ILE A 167 0.11 5.96 -13.95
N ALA A 168 -1.20 6.18 -13.79
CA ALA A 168 -2.11 6.25 -14.91
C ALA A 168 -1.81 7.46 -15.82
N PRO A 169 -2.08 7.40 -17.14
CA PRO A 169 -1.76 8.48 -18.09
C PRO A 169 -2.33 9.85 -17.70
N GLU A 170 -3.53 9.89 -17.13
CA GLU A 170 -4.19 11.12 -16.69
C GLU A 170 -3.51 11.76 -15.47
N VAL A 171 -2.84 10.97 -14.63
CA VAL A 171 -2.08 11.47 -13.47
C VAL A 171 -0.83 12.23 -13.94
N LEU A 172 -0.25 11.82 -15.08
CA LEU A 172 0.90 12.50 -15.70
C LEU A 172 0.50 13.74 -16.50
N SER A 173 -0.71 13.77 -17.06
CA SER A 173 -1.10 14.75 -18.09
C SER A 173 -2.10 15.80 -17.62
N ARG A 174 -2.80 15.58 -16.50
CA ARG A 174 -3.85 16.46 -16.01
C ARG A 174 -3.54 16.97 -14.61
N LYS A 175 -3.97 18.20 -14.33
CA LYS A 175 -3.91 18.79 -12.97
C LYS A 175 -4.91 18.13 -12.02
N GLU A 176 -6.07 17.73 -12.54
CA GLU A 176 -7.16 17.10 -11.81
C GLU A 176 -7.56 15.81 -12.53
N TYR A 177 -7.80 14.75 -11.74
CA TYR A 177 -8.18 13.43 -12.23
C TYR A 177 -9.05 12.72 -11.20
N ASP A 178 -9.80 11.72 -11.63
CA ASP A 178 -10.57 10.86 -10.74
C ASP A 178 -9.66 9.77 -10.14
N GLY A 179 -9.39 9.87 -8.84
CA GLY A 179 -8.55 8.92 -8.11
C GLY A 179 -9.07 7.48 -8.16
N LYS A 180 -10.39 7.28 -8.22
CA LYS A 180 -10.98 5.93 -8.30
C LYS A 180 -10.67 5.27 -9.65
N VAL A 181 -10.64 6.06 -10.73
CA VAL A 181 -10.31 5.58 -12.08
C VAL A 181 -8.80 5.33 -12.23
N ALA A 182 -7.96 6.13 -11.57
CA ALA A 182 -6.52 5.89 -11.49
C ALA A 182 -6.21 4.60 -10.69
N ASP A 183 -6.90 4.35 -9.58
CA ASP A 183 -6.76 3.11 -8.80
C ASP A 183 -7.03 1.85 -9.65
N VAL A 184 -7.98 1.90 -10.60
CA VAL A 184 -8.24 0.79 -11.53
C VAL A 184 -7.04 0.49 -12.43
N TRP A 185 -6.32 1.52 -12.90
CA TRP A 185 -5.10 1.33 -13.67
C TRP A 185 -4.05 0.60 -12.84
N SER A 186 -3.82 1.04 -11.60
CA SER A 186 -2.91 0.38 -10.67
C SER A 186 -3.28 -1.08 -10.44
N CYS A 187 -4.57 -1.41 -10.27
CA CYS A 187 -5.02 -2.79 -10.19
C CYS A 187 -4.66 -3.59 -11.45
N GLY A 188 -4.81 -3.01 -12.64
CA GLY A 188 -4.41 -3.62 -13.90
C GLY A 188 -2.91 -3.91 -13.98
N VAL A 189 -2.08 -2.98 -13.51
CA VAL A 189 -0.62 -3.19 -13.41
C VAL A 189 -0.31 -4.36 -12.49
N THR A 190 -0.90 -4.41 -11.30
CA THR A 190 -0.76 -5.54 -10.38
C THR A 190 -1.17 -6.87 -11.02
N LEU A 191 -2.30 -6.90 -11.73
CA LEU A 191 -2.75 -8.09 -12.48
C LEU A 191 -1.73 -8.52 -13.54
N TYR A 192 -1.25 -7.56 -14.33
CA TYR A 192 -0.27 -7.84 -15.37
C TYR A 192 1.03 -8.42 -14.79
N VAL A 193 1.56 -7.81 -13.72
CA VAL A 193 2.80 -8.27 -13.06
C VAL A 193 2.61 -9.67 -12.48
N MET A 194 1.45 -9.97 -11.87
CA MET A 194 1.15 -11.34 -11.42
C MET A 194 1.20 -12.36 -12.57
N LEU A 195 0.66 -12.01 -13.73
CA LEU A 195 0.56 -12.94 -14.88
C LEU A 195 1.87 -13.09 -15.64
N VAL A 196 2.65 -12.02 -15.77
CA VAL A 196 3.81 -11.94 -16.65
C VAL A 196 5.13 -12.03 -15.88
N GLY A 197 5.17 -11.57 -14.64
CA GLY A 197 6.40 -11.46 -13.84
C GLY A 197 7.21 -10.20 -14.10
N SER A 198 6.70 -9.28 -14.93
CA SER A 198 7.35 -8.01 -15.26
C SER A 198 6.32 -6.90 -15.46
N TYR A 199 6.76 -5.64 -15.46
CA TYR A 199 5.88 -4.49 -15.61
C TYR A 199 5.41 -4.29 -17.06
N PRO A 200 4.15 -3.86 -17.29
CA PRO A 200 3.55 -3.79 -18.63
C PRO A 200 4.18 -2.76 -19.58
N PHE A 201 4.72 -1.66 -19.03
CA PHE A 201 5.19 -0.52 -19.81
C PHE A 201 6.70 -0.31 -19.74
N GLU A 202 7.41 -1.13 -18.96
CA GLU A 202 8.87 -1.07 -18.91
C GLU A 202 9.49 -1.70 -20.14
N ASP A 203 10.69 -1.24 -20.51
CA ASP A 203 11.47 -1.92 -21.53
C ASP A 203 12.27 -3.07 -20.92
N PRO A 204 12.04 -4.33 -21.34
CA PRO A 204 12.85 -5.46 -20.85
C PRO A 204 14.35 -5.28 -21.11
N GLY A 205 14.74 -4.55 -22.16
CA GLY A 205 16.14 -4.26 -22.49
C GLY A 205 16.70 -3.01 -21.81
N ASP A 206 15.85 -2.15 -21.25
CA ASP A 206 16.25 -0.89 -20.59
C ASP A 206 15.24 -0.49 -19.49
N PRO A 207 15.09 -1.33 -18.43
CA PRO A 207 14.00 -1.19 -17.46
C PRO A 207 14.10 0.09 -16.61
N ARG A 208 15.32 0.67 -16.49
CA ARG A 208 15.56 1.91 -15.72
C ARG A 208 15.27 3.18 -16.53
N ASN A 209 14.88 3.06 -17.80
CA ASN A 209 14.61 4.21 -18.64
C ASN A 209 13.20 4.75 -18.41
N PHE A 210 13.07 5.56 -17.36
CA PHE A 210 11.81 6.17 -16.96
C PHE A 210 11.13 6.97 -18.08
N ARG A 211 11.90 7.68 -18.93
CA ARG A 211 11.34 8.43 -20.08
C ARG A 211 10.66 7.50 -21.09
N LYS A 212 11.27 6.35 -21.38
CA LYS A 212 10.71 5.34 -22.27
C LYS A 212 9.47 4.69 -21.67
N THR A 213 9.49 4.38 -20.37
CA THR A 213 8.34 3.85 -19.64
C THR A 213 7.17 4.83 -19.67
N ILE A 214 7.40 6.12 -19.40
CA ILE A 214 6.37 7.18 -19.50
C ILE A 214 5.80 7.28 -20.91
N SER A 215 6.66 7.27 -21.94
CA SER A 215 6.20 7.29 -23.33
C SER A 215 5.29 6.09 -23.66
N ARG A 216 5.62 4.90 -23.14
CA ARG A 216 4.81 3.69 -23.31
C ARG A 216 3.50 3.76 -22.55
N ILE A 217 3.48 4.31 -21.33
CA ILE A 217 2.26 4.54 -20.55
C ILE A 217 1.30 5.47 -21.32
N LEU A 218 1.78 6.62 -21.77
CA LEU A 218 0.96 7.60 -22.50
C LEU A 218 0.42 7.04 -23.83
N GLY A 219 1.20 6.18 -24.49
CA GLY A 219 0.79 5.45 -25.70
C GLY A 219 0.06 4.14 -25.47
N VAL A 220 -0.14 3.71 -24.21
CA VAL A 220 -0.70 2.41 -23.80
C VAL A 220 -0.02 1.23 -24.53
N GLN A 221 1.29 1.27 -24.60
CA GLN A 221 2.11 0.28 -25.30
C GLN A 221 2.54 -0.82 -24.34
N TYR A 222 1.74 -1.88 -24.26
CA TYR A 222 2.04 -3.11 -23.52
C TYR A 222 1.78 -4.34 -24.40
N SER A 223 2.42 -5.46 -24.08
CA SER A 223 2.22 -6.72 -24.79
C SER A 223 2.44 -7.91 -23.86
N ILE A 224 1.48 -8.83 -23.81
CA ILE A 224 1.65 -10.09 -23.07
C ILE A 224 2.55 -11.01 -23.90
N PRO A 225 3.72 -11.44 -23.40
CA PRO A 225 4.64 -12.29 -24.17
C PRO A 225 4.01 -13.61 -24.62
N ASP A 226 4.42 -14.14 -25.78
CA ASP A 226 3.82 -15.33 -26.40
C ASP A 226 3.93 -16.60 -25.53
N TYR A 227 4.96 -16.68 -24.67
CA TYR A 227 5.14 -17.79 -23.74
C TYR A 227 4.16 -17.73 -22.55
N VAL A 228 3.50 -16.60 -22.31
CA VAL A 228 2.49 -16.41 -21.28
C VAL A 228 1.11 -16.68 -21.86
N ARG A 229 0.56 -17.86 -21.51
CA ARG A 229 -0.79 -18.26 -21.91
C ARG A 229 -1.82 -17.70 -20.94
N VAL A 230 -2.66 -16.78 -21.44
CA VAL A 230 -3.82 -16.25 -20.74
C VAL A 230 -5.08 -16.36 -21.62
N SER A 231 -6.23 -16.53 -20.99
CA SER A 231 -7.54 -16.65 -21.64
C SER A 231 -7.95 -15.38 -22.39
N SER A 232 -8.88 -15.53 -23.34
CA SER A 232 -9.47 -14.40 -24.07
C SER A 232 -10.12 -13.40 -23.12
N ASP A 233 -10.77 -13.89 -22.06
CA ASP A 233 -11.43 -13.06 -21.05
C ASP A 233 -10.41 -12.27 -20.23
N CYS A 234 -9.26 -12.87 -19.89
CA CYS A 234 -8.18 -12.16 -19.20
C CYS A 234 -7.62 -11.02 -20.07
N ARG A 235 -7.34 -11.30 -21.36
CA ARG A 235 -6.86 -10.29 -22.32
C ARG A 235 -7.85 -9.15 -22.49
N ARG A 236 -9.15 -9.48 -22.56
CA ARG A 236 -10.24 -8.49 -22.64
C ARG A 236 -10.30 -7.62 -21.39
N LEU A 237 -10.17 -8.19 -20.20
CA LEU A 237 -10.16 -7.41 -18.96
C LEU A 237 -8.99 -6.41 -18.95
N LEU A 238 -7.77 -6.87 -19.26
CA LEU A 238 -6.59 -5.99 -19.32
C LEU A 238 -6.75 -4.89 -20.37
N SER A 239 -7.30 -5.19 -21.56
CA SER A 239 -7.52 -4.17 -22.60
C SER A 239 -8.61 -3.15 -22.26
N GLN A 240 -9.51 -3.49 -21.33
CA GLN A 240 -10.51 -2.57 -20.79
C GLN A 240 -9.99 -1.73 -19.62
N ILE A 241 -8.95 -2.21 -18.90
CA ILE A 241 -8.26 -1.47 -17.84
C ILE A 241 -7.20 -0.53 -18.43
N PHE A 242 -6.33 -1.02 -19.30
CA PHE A 242 -5.30 -0.23 -19.94
C PHE A 242 -5.90 0.57 -21.11
N VAL A 243 -6.59 1.65 -20.74
CA VAL A 243 -7.20 2.62 -21.64
C VAL A 243 -6.71 4.01 -21.23
N ALA A 244 -6.14 4.75 -22.18
CA ALA A 244 -5.59 6.09 -21.92
C ALA A 244 -6.66 7.11 -21.53
N ASP A 245 -7.85 7.01 -22.14
CA ASP A 245 -8.98 7.86 -21.82
C ASP A 245 -9.68 7.35 -20.55
N PRO A 246 -9.56 8.04 -19.39
CA PRO A 246 -10.15 7.57 -18.14
C PRO A 246 -11.67 7.44 -18.22
N SER A 247 -12.35 8.19 -19.10
CA SER A 247 -13.80 8.10 -19.27
C SER A 247 -14.28 6.81 -19.93
N LYS A 248 -13.37 6.08 -20.58
CA LYS A 248 -13.62 4.80 -21.27
C LYS A 248 -13.03 3.61 -20.53
N ARG A 249 -12.23 3.86 -19.49
CA ARG A 249 -11.64 2.82 -18.67
C ARG A 249 -12.74 2.11 -17.89
N ILE A 250 -12.67 0.79 -17.84
CA ILE A 250 -13.61 -0.01 -17.04
C ILE A 250 -13.60 0.42 -15.58
N THR A 251 -14.76 0.40 -14.94
CA THR A 251 -14.93 0.76 -13.54
C THR A 251 -14.89 -0.48 -12.63
N ILE A 252 -14.63 -0.30 -11.33
CA ILE A 252 -14.67 -1.40 -10.35
C ILE A 252 -16.00 -2.19 -10.38
N PRO A 253 -17.20 -1.55 -10.42
CA PRO A 253 -18.46 -2.28 -10.57
C PRO A 253 -18.57 -3.10 -11.86
N GLU A 254 -17.96 -2.66 -12.95
CA GLU A 254 -17.93 -3.40 -14.22
C GLU A 254 -16.92 -4.56 -14.18
N ILE A 255 -15.75 -4.38 -13.57
CA ILE A 255 -14.79 -5.46 -13.31
C ILE A 255 -15.46 -6.58 -12.52
N LYS A 256 -16.23 -6.25 -11.48
CA LYS A 256 -16.96 -7.22 -10.64
C LYS A 256 -18.02 -8.02 -11.40
N LYS A 257 -18.46 -7.54 -12.57
CA LYS A 257 -19.38 -8.24 -13.48
C LYS A 257 -18.66 -8.95 -14.63
N HIS A 258 -17.34 -8.77 -14.76
CA HIS A 258 -16.57 -9.34 -15.86
C HIS A 258 -16.48 -10.87 -15.72
N THR A 259 -16.61 -11.61 -16.82
CA THR A 259 -16.63 -13.08 -16.82
C THR A 259 -15.36 -13.68 -16.21
N TRP A 260 -14.20 -13.09 -16.54
CA TRP A 260 -12.92 -13.47 -15.94
C TRP A 260 -12.91 -13.32 -14.40
N PHE A 261 -13.51 -12.25 -13.87
CA PHE A 261 -13.54 -11.98 -12.43
C PHE A 261 -14.51 -12.93 -11.70
N LEU A 262 -15.66 -13.21 -12.31
CA LEU A 262 -16.69 -14.06 -11.71
C LEU A 262 -16.29 -15.55 -11.63
N LYS A 263 -15.34 -16.00 -12.44
CA LYS A 263 -14.85 -17.38 -12.42
C LYS A 263 -14.24 -17.72 -11.05
N ASN A 264 -14.73 -18.80 -10.43
CA ASN A 264 -14.26 -19.30 -9.13
C ASN A 264 -14.27 -18.25 -7.99
N LEU A 265 -15.17 -17.26 -8.04
CA LEU A 265 -15.24 -16.21 -7.03
C LEU A 265 -15.55 -16.80 -5.63
N PRO A 266 -14.71 -16.56 -4.61
CA PRO A 266 -14.95 -17.03 -3.25
C PRO A 266 -16.28 -16.49 -2.70
N LYS A 267 -17.07 -17.38 -2.06
CA LYS A 267 -18.38 -17.03 -1.48
C LYS A 267 -18.28 -15.85 -0.51
N GLU A 268 -17.24 -15.83 0.32
CA GLU A 268 -17.00 -14.76 1.31
C GLU A 268 -16.96 -13.35 0.68
N ILE A 269 -16.35 -13.21 -0.50
CA ILE A 269 -16.29 -11.92 -1.22
C ILE A 269 -17.70 -11.57 -1.71
N SER A 270 -18.38 -12.54 -2.34
CA SER A 270 -19.74 -12.32 -2.88
C SER A 270 -20.79 -12.00 -1.80
N GLU A 271 -20.62 -12.52 -0.58
CA GLU A 271 -21.53 -12.31 0.54
C GLU A 271 -21.30 -10.96 1.22
N ARG A 272 -20.04 -10.55 1.41
CA ARG A 272 -19.70 -9.23 2.00
C ARG A 272 -20.21 -8.07 1.14
N GLU A 273 -20.11 -8.20 -0.17
CA GLU A 273 -20.63 -7.20 -1.10
C GLU A 273 -22.16 -7.09 -1.01
N LYS A 274 -22.87 -8.21 -0.87
CA LYS A 274 -24.33 -8.22 -0.66
C LYS A 274 -24.73 -7.64 0.70
N ALA A 275 -23.88 -7.80 1.70
CA ALA A 275 -24.09 -7.25 3.04
C ALA A 275 -23.73 -5.75 3.14
N ASP A 276 -23.35 -5.10 2.03
CA ASP A 276 -22.90 -3.69 2.00
C ASP A 276 -21.80 -3.43 3.04
N TYR A 277 -20.90 -4.41 3.20
CA TYR A 277 -19.79 -4.37 4.14
C TYR A 277 -20.18 -4.11 5.61
N LYS A 278 -21.43 -4.43 5.99
CA LYS A 278 -21.84 -4.47 7.40
C LYS A 278 -21.13 -5.64 8.09
N ASP A 279 -19.88 -5.39 8.50
CA ASP A 279 -19.02 -6.36 9.18
C ASP A 279 -19.58 -6.59 10.60
N THR A 280 -20.28 -7.71 10.80
CA THR A 280 -20.82 -8.14 12.11
C THR A 280 -19.75 -8.73 13.03
N ASP A 281 -18.58 -9.08 12.49
CA ASP A 281 -17.62 -9.96 13.18
C ASP A 281 -16.33 -9.25 13.63
N ALA A 282 -16.15 -7.97 13.31
CA ALA A 282 -15.03 -7.21 13.85
C ALA A 282 -15.41 -6.63 15.22
N ALA A 283 -14.60 -6.94 16.24
CA ALA A 283 -14.66 -6.24 17.53
C ALA A 283 -14.61 -4.71 17.28
N PRO A 284 -15.41 -3.92 18.02
CA PRO A 284 -15.41 -2.46 17.86
C PRO A 284 -13.99 -1.91 18.00
N PRO A 285 -13.67 -0.77 17.34
CA PRO A 285 -12.36 -0.14 17.50
C PRO A 285 -12.04 0.03 18.97
N THR A 286 -10.84 -0.38 19.39
CA THR A 286 -10.44 -0.35 20.81
C THR A 286 -10.38 1.06 21.36
N GLN A 287 -10.20 2.06 20.49
CA GLN A 287 -10.03 3.46 20.84
C GLN A 287 -11.14 4.36 20.25
N ALA A 288 -11.70 5.22 21.10
CA ALA A 288 -12.71 6.21 20.71
C ALA A 288 -12.07 7.33 19.87
N VAL A 289 -12.87 7.97 19.00
CA VAL A 289 -12.36 9.03 18.11
C VAL A 289 -11.85 10.23 18.92
N GLU A 290 -12.54 10.58 20.00
CA GLU A 290 -12.19 11.68 20.89
C GLU A 290 -10.83 11.46 21.56
N GLU A 291 -10.52 10.21 21.91
CA GLU A 291 -9.25 9.83 22.50
C GLU A 291 -8.10 9.93 21.49
N ILE A 292 -8.31 9.43 20.28
CA ILE A 292 -7.35 9.53 19.16
C ILE A 292 -7.05 11.00 18.87
N MET A 293 -8.08 11.82 18.78
CA MET A 293 -7.97 13.27 18.53
C MET A 293 -7.19 13.98 19.64
N ARG A 294 -7.42 13.60 20.91
CA ARG A 294 -6.64 14.12 22.04
C ARG A 294 -5.17 13.77 21.92
N ILE A 295 -4.84 12.51 21.61
CA ILE A 295 -3.46 12.04 21.45
C ILE A 295 -2.76 12.74 20.27
N ILE A 296 -3.45 12.90 19.14
CA ILE A 296 -2.91 13.62 17.97
C ILE A 296 -2.63 15.07 18.34
N GLN A 297 -3.55 15.73 19.07
CA GLN A 297 -3.35 17.11 19.48
C GLN A 297 -2.16 17.27 20.43
N GLU A 298 -1.94 16.31 21.32
CA GLU A 298 -0.76 16.28 22.20
C GLU A 298 0.53 15.99 21.43
N ALA A 299 0.46 15.17 20.38
CA ALA A 299 1.59 14.86 19.49
C ALA A 299 2.05 16.05 18.62
N LYS A 300 1.22 17.08 18.44
CA LYS A 300 1.61 18.33 17.76
C LYS A 300 2.64 19.15 18.56
N VAL A 301 2.77 18.89 19.86
CA VAL A 301 3.83 19.48 20.69
C VAL A 301 5.10 18.64 20.50
N PRO A 302 6.23 19.23 20.07
CA PRO A 302 7.50 18.52 19.94
C PRO A 302 7.83 17.72 21.19
N GLY A 303 8.36 16.53 20.99
CA GLY A 303 8.73 15.64 22.08
C GLY A 303 9.94 16.11 22.87
N ASP A 304 10.05 15.65 24.11
CA ASP A 304 11.27 15.84 24.90
C ASP A 304 12.30 14.77 24.53
N MET A 305 13.30 15.16 23.75
CA MET A 305 14.42 14.28 23.39
C MET A 305 15.26 13.87 24.61
N ALA A 306 15.27 14.66 25.70
CA ALA A 306 15.98 14.30 26.91
C ALA A 306 15.28 13.18 27.71
N ALA A 307 13.99 12.96 27.46
CA ALA A 307 13.20 11.88 28.05
C ALA A 307 13.13 10.62 27.18
N ALA A 308 13.82 10.62 26.03
CA ALA A 308 13.79 9.52 25.09
C ALA A 308 14.77 8.40 25.50
N ASP A 309 14.38 7.15 25.26
CA ASP A 309 15.23 5.98 25.49
C ASP A 309 16.54 6.14 24.69
N PRO A 310 17.73 6.08 25.35
CA PRO A 310 19.02 6.16 24.67
C PRO A 310 19.18 5.14 23.54
N ALA A 311 18.55 3.95 23.63
CA ALA A 311 18.60 2.96 22.57
C ALA A 311 17.78 3.41 21.34
N LEU A 312 16.58 3.95 21.56
CA LEU A 312 15.75 4.53 20.50
C LEU A 312 16.41 5.77 19.88
N LEU A 313 17.05 6.61 20.69
CA LEU A 313 17.76 7.80 20.23
C LEU A 313 18.99 7.45 19.39
N ALA A 314 19.79 6.47 19.83
CA ALA A 314 20.98 6.04 19.09
C ALA A 314 20.59 5.45 17.73
N GLU A 315 19.57 4.59 17.71
CA GLU A 315 19.08 3.93 16.49
C GLU A 315 18.40 4.93 15.52
N LEU A 316 17.74 5.97 16.04
CA LEU A 316 17.18 7.06 15.22
C LEU A 316 18.22 8.10 14.78
N ALA A 317 19.32 8.25 15.51
CA ALA A 317 20.40 9.18 15.17
C ALA A 317 21.29 8.63 14.05
N GLU A 318 21.57 7.32 14.06
CA GLU A 318 22.24 6.63 12.93
C GLU A 318 21.47 6.79 11.61
N LEU A 319 20.14 6.86 11.68
CA LEU A 319 19.29 7.08 10.50
C LEU A 319 19.30 8.54 9.99
N LYS A 320 19.54 9.52 10.88
CA LYS A 320 19.64 10.94 10.47
C LYS A 320 20.97 11.25 9.79
N SER A 321 22.06 10.58 10.16
CA SER A 321 23.36 10.76 9.50
C SER A 321 23.35 10.22 8.07
N ASP A 322 22.65 9.10 7.82
CA ASP A 322 22.57 8.52 6.48
C ASP A 322 21.73 9.40 5.54
N ASP A 323 20.61 9.98 6.03
CA ASP A 323 19.77 10.92 5.26
C ASP A 323 20.47 12.28 4.99
N GLU A 324 21.35 12.75 5.89
CA GLU A 324 22.08 14.02 5.73
C GLU A 324 23.35 13.87 4.86
N GLU A 325 24.02 12.71 4.88
CA GLU A 325 25.15 12.40 3.99
C GLU A 325 24.68 12.20 2.53
N GLU A 326 23.54 11.52 2.29
CA GLU A 326 23.01 11.35 0.93
C GLU A 326 22.45 12.66 0.33
N ALA A 327 21.90 13.56 1.14
CA ALA A 327 21.42 14.88 0.67
C ALA A 327 22.56 15.87 0.35
N ALA A 328 23.77 15.65 0.90
CA ALA A 328 24.94 16.47 0.61
C ALA A 328 25.65 16.08 -0.69
N ASP A 329 25.57 14.81 -1.09
CA ASP A 329 26.22 14.27 -2.29
C ASP A 329 25.43 14.53 -3.59
N GLU A 330 24.15 14.92 -3.52
CA GLU A 330 23.30 15.19 -4.71
C GLU A 330 23.38 16.64 -5.23
N TYR A 331 24.15 17.53 -4.58
CA TYR A 331 24.32 18.92 -4.99
C TYR A 331 25.68 19.27 -5.62
N ASP A 332 26.53 18.26 -5.90
CA ASP A 332 27.89 18.47 -6.40
C ASP A 332 28.19 17.64 -7.66
N THR A 333 27.33 17.70 -8.69
CA THR A 333 27.72 17.35 -10.08
C THR A 333 27.02 18.24 -11.11
N TYR A 334 27.86 18.87 -11.95
CA TYR A 334 27.55 19.85 -13.01
C TYR A 334 26.67 19.33 -14.16
#